data_AF-A0A2W4P130-F1
#
_entry.id   AF-A0A2W4P130-F1
#
_cell.length_a   1.000
_cell.length_b   1.000
_cell.length_c   1.000
_cell.angle_alpha   90.00
_cell.angle_beta   90.00
_cell.angle_gamma   90.00
#
_symmetry.space_group_name_H-M   'P 1'
#
loop_
_entity.id
_entity.type
_entity.pdbx_description
1 polymer ?
#
loop_
_entity_poly.entity_id
_entity_poly.type
_entity_poly.pdbx_seq_one_letter_code
_entity_poly.pdbx_strand_id
1 'polypeptide(L)'
;MVTTAPSSAAGERVAFNKLLWVGPLAIIASIVANLIIQQIAAAVLRPDPAFLPLTPPPTIAFTFFGVLGAVLVYALVGRFARQPIALFRRIALVVLLISFIPDILMLITGFNPGTTPANVAALMLMHVVAWAISVRLLTTMARA
;
A
#
# COMPACT_ATOMS: atom_id res chain seq x y z
N MET A 1 20.49 46.41 1.48
CA MET A 1 20.02 45.22 2.22
C MET A 1 19.33 44.30 1.21
N VAL A 2 20.04 43.33 0.65
CA VAL A 2 19.49 42.42 -0.36
C VAL A 2 18.83 41.26 0.38
N THR A 3 17.51 41.21 0.35
CA THR A 3 16.73 40.08 0.87
C THR A 3 16.93 38.91 -0.08
N THR A 4 17.73 37.92 0.33
CA THR A 4 17.79 36.61 -0.32
C THR A 4 16.46 35.89 -0.05
N ALA A 5 15.65 35.71 -1.09
CA ALA A 5 14.47 34.85 -1.00
C ALA A 5 14.90 33.42 -0.61
N PRO A 6 14.14 32.70 0.21
CA PRO A 6 14.47 31.33 0.56
C PRO A 6 14.40 30.46 -0.70
N SER A 7 15.44 29.66 -0.93
CA SER A 7 15.54 28.65 -1.97
C SER A 7 14.60 27.46 -1.67
N SER A 8 13.29 27.69 -1.75
CA SER A 8 12.27 26.70 -1.37
C SER A 8 11.44 26.24 -2.57
N ALA A 9 12.08 25.80 -3.65
CA ALA A 9 11.40 25.11 -4.75
C ALA A 9 12.37 24.39 -5.70
N ALA A 10 13.26 23.53 -5.20
CA ALA A 10 13.71 22.43 -6.04
C ALA A 10 12.45 21.60 -6.33
N GLY A 11 11.86 21.78 -7.52
CA GLY A 11 10.57 21.21 -7.87
C GLY A 11 10.58 19.71 -7.61
N GLU A 12 9.62 19.25 -6.81
CA GLU A 12 9.46 17.85 -6.46
C GLU A 12 9.26 17.04 -7.75
N ARG A 13 10.19 16.13 -8.07
CA ARG A 13 10.23 15.38 -9.34
C ARG A 13 10.40 13.89 -9.09
N VAL A 14 9.79 13.10 -9.97
CA VAL A 14 9.89 11.63 -9.95
C VAL A 14 11.03 11.17 -10.86
N ALA A 15 11.88 10.28 -10.35
CA ALA A 15 12.97 9.67 -11.10
C ALA A 15 12.48 8.37 -11.79
N PHE A 16 11.96 8.48 -13.01
CA PHE A 16 11.36 7.36 -13.75
C PHE A 16 12.33 6.19 -14.00
N ASN A 17 13.62 6.46 -14.18
CA ASN A 17 14.65 5.42 -14.30
C ASN A 17 14.76 4.57 -13.02
N LYS A 18 14.66 5.18 -11.84
CA LYS A 18 14.65 4.48 -10.56
C LYS A 18 13.34 3.72 -10.35
N LEU A 19 12.22 4.26 -10.84
CA LEU A 19 10.90 3.64 -10.68
C LEU A 19 10.83 2.22 -11.27
N LEU A 20 11.58 1.95 -12.35
CA LEU A 20 11.66 0.62 -12.98
C LEU A 20 12.12 -0.48 -12.01
N TRP A 21 13.00 -0.15 -11.05
CA TRP A 21 13.47 -1.10 -10.03
C TRP A 21 12.77 -0.92 -8.69
N VAL A 22 12.42 0.30 -8.31
CA VAL A 22 11.72 0.59 -7.04
C VAL A 22 10.29 0.02 -7.05
N GLY A 23 9.61 -0.02 -8.21
CA GLY A 23 8.28 -0.61 -8.35
C GLY A 23 8.26 -2.10 -8.02
N PRO A 24 9.02 -2.95 -8.73
CA PRO A 24 9.17 -4.37 -8.41
C PRO A 24 9.64 -4.62 -6.97
N LEU A 25 10.59 -3.81 -6.48
CA LEU A 25 11.05 -3.89 -5.10
C LEU A 25 9.90 -3.66 -4.11
N ALA A 26 9.07 -2.64 -4.33
CA ALA A 26 7.92 -2.36 -3.47
C ALA A 26 6.88 -3.49 -3.48
N ILE A 27 6.63 -4.09 -4.65
CA ILE A 27 5.73 -5.25 -4.80
C ILE A 27 6.27 -6.43 -3.99
N ILE A 28 7.52 -6.83 -4.23
CA ILE A 28 8.14 -7.98 -3.57
C ILE A 28 8.22 -7.77 -2.06
N ALA A 29 8.69 -6.59 -1.62
CA ALA A 29 8.80 -6.27 -0.20
C ALA A 29 7.43 -6.31 0.51
N SER A 30 6.38 -5.79 -0.13
CA SER A 30 5.03 -5.80 0.44
C SER A 30 4.45 -7.21 0.50
N ILE A 31 4.63 -8.03 -0.55
CA ILE A 31 4.17 -9.41 -0.57
C ILE A 31 4.84 -10.21 0.55
N VAL A 32 6.16 -10.10 0.69
CA VAL A 32 6.91 -10.81 1.74
C VAL A 32 6.44 -10.36 3.13
N ALA A 33 6.30 -9.06 3.36
CA ALA A 33 5.82 -8.54 4.64
C ALA A 33 4.40 -9.02 4.98
N ASN A 34 3.47 -8.98 4.01
CA ASN A 34 2.10 -9.43 4.21
C ASN A 34 2.01 -10.94 4.40
N LEU A 35 2.84 -11.74 3.72
CA LEU A 35 2.93 -13.17 3.98
C LEU A 35 3.44 -13.48 5.39
N ILE A 36 4.41 -12.72 5.90
CA ILE A 36 4.86 -12.86 7.30
C ILE A 36 3.71 -12.56 8.26
N ILE A 37 2.99 -11.46 8.06
CA ILE A 37 1.82 -11.11 8.89
C ILE A 37 0.74 -12.18 8.77
N GLN A 38 0.48 -12.70 7.58
CA GLN A 38 -0.51 -13.74 7.33
C GLN A 38 -0.17 -15.02 8.08
N GLN A 39 1.10 -15.45 8.05
CA GLN A 39 1.55 -16.64 8.76
C GLN A 39 1.46 -16.47 10.28
N ILE A 40 1.82 -15.29 10.80
CA ILE A 40 1.66 -14.97 12.22
C ILE A 40 0.17 -14.98 12.61
N ALA A 41 -0.67 -14.32 11.83
CA ALA A 41 -2.11 -14.26 12.07
C ALA A 41 -2.75 -15.65 12.01
N ALA A 42 -2.38 -16.48 11.04
CA ALA A 42 -2.86 -17.86 10.94
C ALA A 42 -2.46 -18.71 12.16
N ALA A 43 -1.23 -18.55 12.66
CA ALA A 43 -0.75 -19.27 13.84
C ALA A 43 -1.43 -18.84 15.14
N VAL A 44 -1.69 -17.54 15.30
CA VAL A 44 -2.24 -16.96 16.53
C VAL A 44 -3.77 -17.03 16.55
N LEU A 45 -4.43 -16.66 15.45
CA LEU A 45 -5.89 -16.52 15.38
C LEU A 45 -6.60 -17.82 15.00
N ARG A 46 -5.88 -18.75 14.34
CA ARG A 46 -6.43 -20.03 13.87
C ARG A 46 -7.77 -19.85 13.14
N PRO A 47 -7.77 -19.06 12.04
CA PRO A 47 -8.99 -18.78 11.29
C PRO A 47 -9.65 -20.08 10.82
N ASP A 48 -10.96 -20.02 10.61
CA ASP A 48 -11.68 -21.10 9.95
C ASP A 48 -11.01 -21.40 8.59
N PRO A 49 -10.78 -22.68 8.22
CA PRO A 49 -10.22 -23.04 6.92
C PRO A 49 -11.02 -22.49 5.71
N ALA A 50 -12.32 -22.23 5.88
CA ALA A 50 -13.16 -21.61 4.87
C ALA A 50 -12.98 -20.08 4.77
N PHE A 51 -12.26 -19.45 5.69
CA PHE A 51 -11.90 -18.02 5.62
C PHE A 51 -10.73 -17.81 4.65
N LEU A 52 -11.02 -17.96 3.36
CA LEU A 52 -10.05 -17.86 2.27
C LEU A 52 -9.25 -16.55 2.22
N PRO A 53 -9.78 -15.36 2.58
CA PRO A 53 -9.01 -14.11 2.49
C PRO A 53 -7.68 -14.13 3.26
N LEU A 54 -7.57 -14.87 4.37
CA LEU A 54 -6.34 -14.98 5.16
C LEU A 54 -5.47 -16.19 4.75
N THR A 55 -5.45 -16.53 3.46
CA THR A 55 -4.60 -17.57 2.89
C THR A 55 -3.52 -16.98 1.96
N PRO A 56 -2.44 -17.72 1.65
CA PRO A 56 -1.35 -17.18 0.85
C PRO A 56 -1.75 -16.71 -0.56
N PRO A 57 -2.56 -17.44 -1.36
CA PRO A 57 -2.85 -17.00 -2.73
C PRO A 57 -3.60 -15.65 -2.81
N PRO A 58 -4.69 -15.40 -2.04
CA PRO A 58 -5.32 -14.09 -1.97
C PRO A 58 -4.40 -13.00 -1.42
N THR A 59 -3.59 -13.31 -0.40
CA THR A 59 -2.62 -12.36 0.16
C THR A 59 -1.64 -11.86 -0.89
N ILE A 60 -1.09 -12.77 -1.71
CA ILE A 60 -0.18 -12.43 -2.80
C ILE A 60 -0.91 -11.61 -3.88
N ALA A 61 -2.07 -12.08 -4.34
CA ALA A 61 -2.81 -11.45 -5.42
C ALA A 61 -3.25 -10.02 -5.07
N PHE A 62 -3.89 -9.82 -3.92
CA PHE A 62 -4.37 -8.49 -3.50
C PHE A 62 -3.21 -7.53 -3.24
N THR A 63 -2.14 -7.99 -2.61
CA THR A 63 -0.94 -7.16 -2.40
C THR A 63 -0.29 -6.77 -3.72
N PHE A 64 -0.17 -7.73 -4.66
CA PHE A 64 0.38 -7.47 -5.99
C PHE A 64 -0.41 -6.38 -6.72
N PHE A 65 -1.73 -6.54 -6.86
CA PHE A 65 -2.56 -5.58 -7.59
C PHE A 65 -2.65 -4.23 -6.88
N GLY A 66 -2.76 -4.21 -5.55
CA GLY A 66 -2.79 -2.98 -4.77
C GLY A 66 -1.50 -2.16 -4.92
N VAL A 67 -0.34 -2.82 -4.80
CA VAL A 67 0.96 -2.13 -4.92
C VAL A 67 1.28 -1.78 -6.37
N LEU A 68 0.92 -2.62 -7.35
CA LEU A 68 1.01 -2.28 -8.76
C LEU A 68 0.20 -1.01 -9.08
N GLY A 69 -1.03 -0.92 -8.57
CA GLY A 69 -1.84 0.29 -8.66
C GLY A 69 -1.14 1.50 -8.07
N ALA A 70 -0.53 1.38 -6.90
CA ALA A 70 0.25 2.45 -6.28
C ALA A 70 1.44 2.91 -7.15
N VAL A 71 2.17 1.97 -7.76
CA VAL A 71 3.28 2.27 -8.70
C VAL A 71 2.78 3.06 -9.91
N LEU A 72 1.66 2.63 -10.51
CA LEU A 72 1.07 3.29 -11.67
C LEU A 72 0.57 4.70 -11.33
N VAL A 73 -0.11 4.86 -10.19
CA VAL A 73 -0.57 6.17 -9.72
C VAL A 73 0.62 7.09 -9.42
N TYR A 74 1.69 6.57 -8.81
CA TYR A 74 2.91 7.34 -8.56
C TYR A 74 3.55 7.83 -9.87
N ALA A 75 3.64 6.96 -10.89
CA ALA A 75 4.13 7.32 -12.21
C ALA A 75 3.27 8.42 -12.86
N LEU A 76 1.94 8.27 -12.81
CA LEU A 76 0.99 9.20 -13.40
C LEU A 76 1.06 10.57 -12.73
N VAL A 77 1.02 10.59 -11.40
CA VAL A 77 1.14 11.82 -10.61
C VAL A 77 2.51 12.49 -10.86
N GLY A 78 3.59 11.70 -10.94
CA GLY A 78 4.93 12.16 -11.29
C GLY A 78 5.02 12.82 -12.67
N ARG A 79 4.16 12.42 -13.62
CA ARG A 79 4.15 12.95 -14.99
C ARG A 79 3.38 14.25 -15.13
N PHE A 80 2.32 14.43 -14.35
CA PHE A 80 1.29 15.46 -14.59
C PHE A 80 1.13 16.47 -13.44
N ALA A 81 1.54 16.15 -12.21
CA ALA A 81 1.30 17.01 -11.06
C ALA A 81 2.44 18.01 -10.82
N ARG A 82 2.10 19.19 -10.29
CA ARG A 82 3.07 20.22 -9.87
C ARG A 82 3.82 19.85 -8.58
N GLN A 83 3.19 19.07 -7.71
CA GLN A 83 3.72 18.58 -6.42
C GLN A 83 3.45 17.08 -6.28
N PRO A 84 4.20 16.23 -7.00
CA PRO A 84 3.84 14.84 -7.19
C PRO A 84 3.89 13.97 -5.94
N ILE A 85 4.90 14.08 -5.05
CA ILE A 85 4.95 13.18 -3.87
C ILE A 85 3.96 13.65 -2.80
N ALA A 86 3.73 14.96 -2.65
CA ALA A 86 2.67 15.47 -1.79
C ALA A 86 1.27 14.98 -2.24
N LEU A 87 0.97 15.05 -3.54
CA LEU A 87 -0.30 14.57 -4.09
C LEU A 87 -0.42 13.05 -3.96
N PHE A 88 0.63 12.30 -4.29
CA PHE A 88 0.63 10.85 -4.17
C PHE A 88 0.37 10.38 -2.74
N ARG A 89 0.99 11.00 -1.73
CA ARG A 89 0.75 10.65 -0.31
C ARG A 89 -0.72 10.81 0.09
N ARG A 90 -1.38 11.86 -0.38
CA ARG A 90 -2.82 12.09 -0.14
C ARG A 90 -3.67 11.03 -0.82
N ILE A 91 -3.38 10.74 -2.10
CA ILE A 91 -4.09 9.69 -2.84
C ILE A 91 -3.90 8.34 -2.16
N ALA A 92 -2.67 7.98 -1.79
CA ALA A 92 -2.36 6.72 -1.13
C ALA A 92 -3.08 6.59 0.22
N LEU A 93 -3.19 7.67 1.01
CA LEU A 93 -3.97 7.66 2.25
C LEU A 93 -5.46 7.45 1.98
N VAL A 94 -6.05 8.14 0.98
CA VAL A 94 -7.46 7.94 0.61
C VAL A 94 -7.71 6.51 0.12
N VAL A 95 -6.81 5.97 -0.71
CA VAL A 95 -6.90 4.59 -1.22
C VAL A 95 -6.77 3.56 -0.08
N LEU A 96 -5.91 3.80 0.92
CA LEU A 96 -5.85 2.96 2.12
C LEU A 96 -7.21 2.92 2.84
N LEU A 97 -7.83 4.08 3.06
CA LEU A 97 -9.15 4.14 3.71
C LEU A 97 -10.23 3.45 2.88
N ILE A 98 -10.22 3.64 1.56
CA ILE A 98 -11.13 2.95 0.63
C ILE A 98 -10.89 1.44 0.67
N SER A 99 -9.64 0.98 0.79
CA SER A 99 -9.32 -0.44 0.84
C SER A 99 -9.83 -1.17 2.08
N PHE A 100 -10.25 -0.45 3.12
CA PHE A 100 -10.93 -1.03 4.28
C PHE A 100 -12.44 -1.26 4.04
N ILE A 101 -13.02 -0.70 2.98
CA ILE A 101 -14.46 -0.88 2.70
C ILE A 101 -14.81 -2.36 2.51
N PRO A 102 -14.09 -3.16 1.71
CA PRO A 102 -14.33 -4.60 1.60
C PRO A 102 -14.24 -5.33 2.94
N ASP A 103 -13.26 -4.98 3.78
CA ASP A 103 -13.04 -5.58 5.11
C ASP A 103 -14.21 -5.28 6.06
N ILE A 104 -14.67 -4.04 6.08
CA ILE A 104 -15.80 -3.60 6.91
C ILE A 104 -17.11 -4.21 6.41
N LEU A 105 -17.33 -4.24 5.08
CA LEU A 105 -18.50 -4.89 4.50
C LEU A 105 -18.51 -6.38 4.86
N MET A 106 -17.36 -7.05 4.78
CA MET A 106 -17.23 -8.44 5.19
C MET A 106 -17.58 -8.65 6.65
N LEU A 107 -17.13 -7.75 7.53
CA LEU A 107 -17.46 -7.80 8.95
C LEU A 107 -18.96 -7.59 9.22
N ILE A 108 -19.62 -6.70 8.48
CA ILE A 108 -21.04 -6.36 8.68
C ILE A 108 -21.95 -7.42 8.07
N THR A 109 -21.64 -7.93 6.87
CA THR A 109 -22.55 -8.83 6.14
C THR A 109 -22.18 -10.30 6.28
N GLY A 110 -20.96 -10.63 6.75
CA GLY A 110 -20.49 -12.00 6.88
C GLY A 110 -20.40 -12.76 5.55
N PHE A 111 -20.18 -12.07 4.42
CA PHE A 111 -20.21 -12.71 3.09
C PHE A 111 -19.10 -13.76 2.89
N ASN A 112 -18.06 -13.75 3.72
CA ASN A 112 -17.09 -14.83 3.82
C ASN A 112 -17.36 -15.72 5.05
N PRO A 113 -17.44 -17.04 4.88
CA PRO A 113 -17.51 -17.98 6.01
C PRO A 113 -16.34 -17.80 6.98
N GLY A 114 -16.59 -17.95 8.28
CA GLY A 114 -15.53 -17.86 9.30
C GLY A 114 -15.03 -16.43 9.58
N THR A 115 -15.77 -15.41 9.14
CA THR A 115 -15.44 -14.01 9.43
C THR A 115 -15.46 -13.76 10.94
N THR A 116 -14.38 -13.21 11.46
CA THR A 116 -14.28 -12.72 12.84
C THR A 116 -13.67 -11.32 12.86
N PRO A 117 -13.95 -10.49 13.87
CA PRO A 117 -13.32 -9.17 14.01
C PRO A 117 -11.79 -9.24 14.01
N ALA A 118 -11.22 -10.28 14.62
CA ALA A 118 -9.76 -10.48 14.67
C ALA A 118 -9.17 -10.79 13.29
N ASN A 119 -9.83 -11.65 12.49
CA ASN A 119 -9.41 -11.95 11.13
C ASN A 119 -9.48 -10.71 10.22
N VAL A 120 -10.55 -9.92 10.35
CA VAL A 120 -10.72 -8.65 9.62
C VAL A 120 -9.63 -7.65 10.02
N ALA A 121 -9.34 -7.50 11.31
CA ALA A 121 -8.27 -6.63 11.78
C ALA A 121 -6.89 -7.04 11.23
N ALA A 122 -6.62 -8.34 11.09
CA ALA A 122 -5.39 -8.84 10.48
C ALA A 122 -5.28 -8.45 9.00
N LEU A 123 -6.39 -8.51 8.24
CA LEU A 123 -6.43 -8.05 6.85
C LEU A 123 -6.19 -6.54 6.75
N MET A 124 -6.89 -5.74 7.55
CA MET A 124 -6.69 -4.29 7.60
C MET A 124 -5.24 -3.91 7.93
N LEU A 125 -4.57 -4.67 8.82
CA LEU A 125 -3.15 -4.48 9.11
C LEU A 125 -2.27 -4.72 7.88
N MET A 126 -2.53 -5.76 7.08
CA MET A 126 -1.81 -6.01 5.83
C MET A 126 -1.96 -4.87 4.82
N HIS A 127 -3.13 -4.24 4.76
CA HIS A 127 -3.34 -3.03 3.96
C HIS A 127 -2.47 -1.86 4.43
N VAL A 128 -2.39 -1.63 5.75
CA VAL A 128 -1.53 -0.60 6.34
C VAL A 128 -0.06 -0.87 6.05
N VAL A 129 0.39 -2.13 6.15
CA VAL A 129 1.78 -2.50 5.88
C VAL A 129 2.14 -2.32 4.41
N ALA A 130 1.30 -2.78 3.48
CA ALA A 130 1.50 -2.56 2.05
C ALA A 130 1.51 -1.06 1.70
N TRP A 131 0.61 -0.27 2.29
CA TRP A 131 0.61 1.19 2.15
C TRP A 131 1.91 1.80 2.67
N ALA A 132 2.36 1.44 3.87
CA ALA A 132 3.56 2.01 4.47
C ALA A 132 4.82 1.69 3.64
N ILE A 133 4.98 0.44 3.21
CA ILE A 133 6.10 -0.01 2.39
C ILE A 133 6.10 0.71 1.03
N SER A 134 4.98 0.66 0.31
CA SER A 134 4.88 1.25 -1.03
C SER A 134 5.08 2.77 -1.00
N VAL A 135 4.43 3.49 -0.07
CA VAL A 135 4.59 4.94 0.06
C VAL A 135 6.01 5.31 0.43
N ARG A 136 6.63 4.60 1.36
CA ARG A 136 8.01 4.87 1.78
C ARG A 136 8.98 4.64 0.62
N LEU A 137 8.94 3.49 -0.04
CA LEU A 137 9.90 3.16 -1.10
C LEU A 137 9.73 4.11 -2.30
N LEU A 138 8.51 4.32 -2.78
CA LEU A 138 8.26 5.18 -3.94
C LEU A 138 8.66 6.63 -3.66
N THR A 139 8.29 7.20 -2.51
CA THR A 139 8.55 8.62 -2.22
C THR A 139 9.97 8.92 -1.71
N THR A 140 10.77 7.90 -1.37
CA THR A 140 12.16 8.09 -0.91
C THR A 140 13.19 7.66 -1.94
N MET A 141 12.96 6.56 -2.66
CA MET A 141 13.92 6.00 -3.60
C MET A 141 13.66 6.40 -5.05
N ALA A 142 12.42 6.75 -5.42
CA ALA A 142 12.06 7.18 -6.77
C ALA A 142 11.82 8.70 -6.89
N ARG A 143 12.44 9.50 -6.00
CA ARG A 143 12.51 10.97 -6.13
C ARG A 143 13.81 11.39 -6.83
N ALA A 144 13.73 12.49 -7.59
CA ALA A 144 14.85 13.13 -8.28
C ALA A 144 15.44 14.26 -7.44
#